data_AF-A0A927X9G4-F1
#
_entry.id   AF-A0A927X9G4-F1
#
_cell.length_a   1.000
_cell.length_b   1.000
_cell.length_c   1.000
_cell.angle_alpha   90.00
_cell.angle_beta   90.00
_cell.angle_gamma   90.00
#
_symmetry.space_group_name_H-M   'P 1'
#
loop_
_entity.id
_entity.type
_entity.pdbx_description
1 polymer ?
#
loop_
_entity_poly.entity_id
_entity_poly.type
_entity_poly.pdbx_seq_one_letter_code
_entity_poly.pdbx_strand_id
1 'polypeptide(L)'
;MEIKSDLSAAQQQATALTTAKDQLLADASSVTLDEQTTVQGNTKAKAVIQRSGEMANQVKTALATTMEHLHSVASDFEVVDQEGAQAIKGE
;
A
#
# COMPACT_ATOMS: atom_id res chain seq x y z
N MET A 1 -12.31 8.72 -28.39
CA MET A 1 -11.75 8.98 -27.05
C MET A 1 -11.59 7.62 -26.41
N GLU A 2 -10.43 6.98 -26.56
CA GLU A 2 -10.18 5.68 -25.92
C GLU A 2 -9.76 5.96 -24.48
N ILE A 3 -10.59 5.57 -23.51
CA ILE A 3 -10.12 5.42 -22.13
C ILE A 3 -9.45 4.04 -22.07
N LYS A 4 -8.22 3.95 -22.61
CA LYS A 4 -7.40 2.77 -22.39
C LYS A 4 -6.95 2.78 -20.95
N SER A 5 -7.58 1.95 -20.13
CA SER A 5 -7.10 1.61 -18.78
C SER A 5 -5.65 1.14 -18.90
N ASP A 6 -4.68 1.89 -18.36
CA ASP A 6 -3.28 1.48 -18.32
C ASP A 6 -3.06 0.50 -17.15
N LEU A 7 -3.80 -0.62 -17.21
CA LEU A 7 -3.87 -1.65 -16.19
C LEU A 7 -2.47 -2.17 -15.83
N SER A 8 -1.58 -2.22 -16.83
CA SER A 8 -0.18 -2.62 -16.65
C SER A 8 0.59 -1.63 -15.77
N ALA A 9 0.44 -0.32 -16.01
CA ALA A 9 1.06 0.70 -15.16
C ALA A 9 0.50 0.68 -13.73
N ALA A 10 -0.82 0.51 -13.58
CA ALA A 10 -1.47 0.39 -12.28
C ALA A 10 -0.98 -0.83 -11.48
N GLN A 11 -0.86 -2.00 -12.12
CA GLN A 11 -0.31 -3.21 -11.50
C GLN A 11 1.15 -3.06 -11.11
N GLN A 12 1.96 -2.41 -11.95
CA GLN A 12 3.37 -2.19 -11.65
C GLN A 12 3.55 -1.27 -10.43
N GLN A 13 2.75 -0.20 -10.34
CA GLN A 13 2.74 0.70 -9.19
C GLN A 13 2.22 -0.01 -7.93
N ALA A 14 1.14 -0.78 -8.02
CA ALA A 14 0.63 -1.56 -6.88
C ALA A 14 1.66 -2.58 -6.36
N THR A 15 2.39 -3.24 -7.26
CA THR A 15 3.47 -4.15 -6.89
C THR A 15 4.59 -3.42 -6.16
N ALA A 16 5.07 -2.30 -6.72
CA ALA A 16 6.13 -1.50 -6.10
C ALA A 16 5.72 -0.98 -4.72
N LEU A 17 4.47 -0.53 -4.58
CA LEU A 17 3.92 -0.08 -3.29
C LEU A 17 3.78 -1.24 -2.30
N THR A 18 3.42 -2.44 -2.76
CA THR A 18 3.37 -3.65 -1.91
C THR A 18 4.76 -3.98 -1.36
N THR A 19 5.78 -4.00 -2.21
CA THR A 19 7.16 -4.25 -1.78
C THR A 19 7.65 -3.19 -0.79
N ALA A 20 7.39 -1.90 -1.07
CA ALA A 20 7.77 -0.82 -0.17
C ALA A 20 7.08 -0.90 1.20
N LYS A 21 5.79 -1.27 1.21
CA LYS A 21 4.99 -1.50 2.42
C LYS A 21 5.56 -2.64 3.27
N ASP A 22 5.92 -3.74 2.64
CA ASP A 22 6.46 -4.91 3.33
C ASP A 22 7.84 -4.62 3.92
N GLN A 23 8.69 -3.88 3.19
CA GLN A 23 9.99 -3.43 3.69
C GLN A 23 9.84 -2.49 4.90
N LEU A 24 8.93 -1.51 4.84
CA LEU A 24 8.66 -0.59 5.95
C LEU A 24 8.29 -1.34 7.24
N LEU A 25 7.49 -2.41 7.12
CA LEU A 25 7.10 -3.23 8.27
C LEU A 25 8.27 -4.05 8.78
N ALA A 26 9.08 -4.63 7.89
CA ALA A 26 10.26 -5.38 8.29
C ALA A 26 11.20 -4.48 9.11
N ASP A 27 11.46 -3.25 8.64
CA ASP A 27 12.31 -2.28 9.33
C ASP A 27 11.73 -1.91 10.69
N ALA A 28 10.44 -1.59 10.76
CA ALA A 28 9.76 -1.23 12.00
C ALA A 28 9.73 -2.38 13.03
N SER A 29 9.74 -3.63 12.57
CA SER A 29 9.70 -4.83 13.42
C SER A 29 11.09 -5.33 13.83
N SER A 30 12.15 -4.87 13.17
CA SER A 30 13.53 -5.32 13.38
C SER A 30 14.23 -4.70 14.60
N VAL A 31 13.55 -3.79 15.31
CA VAL A 31 14.15 -3.02 16.39
C VAL A 31 14.25 -3.85 17.68
N THR A 32 15.47 -4.05 18.16
CA THR A 32 15.73 -4.66 19.47
C THR A 32 15.63 -3.61 20.58
N LEU A 33 14.83 -3.89 21.59
CA LEU A 33 14.69 -3.02 22.77
C LEU A 33 15.72 -3.38 23.85
N ASP A 34 16.27 -2.37 24.51
CA ASP A 34 17.10 -2.56 25.71
C ASP A 34 16.20 -2.77 26.93
N GLU A 35 16.13 -3.99 27.46
CA GLU A 35 15.32 -4.34 28.64
C GLU A 35 16.02 -4.11 29.99
N GLN A 36 17.31 -3.80 30.01
CA GLN A 36 18.11 -3.75 31.24
C GLN A 36 18.31 -2.32 31.78
N THR A 37 18.41 -1.33 30.88
CA THR A 37 18.68 0.05 31.29
C THR A 37 17.42 0.72 31.87
N THR A 38 17.49 1.20 33.11
CA THR A 38 16.36 1.88 33.79
C THR A 38 16.44 3.40 33.73
N VAL A 39 17.43 3.95 33.02
CA VAL A 39 17.60 5.38 32.81
C VAL A 39 16.39 5.92 32.06
N GLN A 40 15.88 7.08 32.46
CA GLN A 40 14.64 7.67 31.94
C GLN A 40 14.61 7.82 30.39
N GLY A 41 15.78 7.95 29.77
CA GLY A 41 15.93 7.98 28.31
C GLY A 41 15.54 6.67 27.62
N ASN A 42 15.78 5.51 28.25
CA ASN A 42 15.44 4.20 27.69
C ASN A 42 13.92 4.01 27.62
N THR A 43 13.19 4.36 28.68
CA THR A 43 11.71 4.34 28.68
C THR A 43 11.13 5.22 27.57
N LYS A 44 11.70 6.42 27.37
CA LYS A 44 11.29 7.31 26.28
C LYS A 44 11.57 6.71 24.90
N ALA A 45 12.76 6.12 24.71
CA ALA A 45 13.14 5.46 23.47
C ALA A 45 12.17 4.33 23.12
N LYS A 46 11.84 3.45 24.08
CA LYS A 46 10.86 2.36 23.88
C LYS A 46 9.48 2.88 23.46
N ALA A 47 8.98 3.91 24.14
CA ALA A 47 7.67 4.49 23.82
C ALA A 47 7.64 5.10 22.41
N VAL A 48 8.73 5.76 21.98
CA VAL A 48 8.86 6.30 20.63
C VAL A 48 8.95 5.18 19.60
N ILE A 49 9.75 4.14 19.84
CA ILE A 49 9.87 2.97 18.96
C ILE A 49 8.51 2.30 18.77
N GLN A 50 7.78 2.07 19.86
CA GLN A 50 6.44 1.48 19.80
C GLN A 50 5.50 2.34 18.94
N ARG A 51 5.48 3.66 19.18
CA ARG A 51 4.64 4.59 18.41
C ARG A 51 5.02 4.63 16.92
N SER A 52 6.30 4.50 16.59
CA SER A 52 6.76 4.36 15.21
C SER A 52 6.27 3.06 14.56
N GLY A 53 6.28 1.93 15.29
CA GLY A 53 5.72 0.67 14.81
C GLY A 53 4.20 0.71 14.61
N GLU A 54 3.47 1.39 15.49
CA GLU A 54 2.04 1.64 15.34
C GLU A 54 1.74 2.51 14.10
N MET A 55 2.54 3.56 13.88
CA MET A 55 2.43 4.41 12.69
C MET A 55 2.72 3.62 11.39
N ALA A 56 3.76 2.79 11.37
CA ALA A 56 4.06 1.93 10.23
C ALA A 56 2.88 1.00 9.90
N ASN A 57 2.20 0.47 10.92
CA ASN A 57 0.98 -0.32 10.72
C ASN A 57 -0.19 0.49 10.16
N GLN A 58 -0.38 1.74 10.58
CA GLN A 58 -1.41 2.62 10.02
C GLN A 58 -1.15 2.93 8.54
N VAL A 59 0.12 3.24 8.20
CA VAL A 59 0.54 3.47 6.80
C VAL A 59 0.30 2.22 5.96
N LYS A 60 0.65 1.02 6.48
CA LYS A 60 0.37 -0.26 5.83
C LYS A 60 -1.10 -0.40 5.47
N THR A 61 -2.00 -0.17 6.44
CA THR A 61 -3.44 -0.32 6.23
C THR A 61 -3.96 0.65 5.19
N ALA A 62 -3.59 1.94 5.28
CA ALA A 62 -4.00 2.94 4.31
C ALA A 62 -3.51 2.62 2.89
N LEU A 63 -2.28 2.12 2.79
CA LEU A 63 -1.67 1.78 1.52
C LEU A 63 -2.30 0.51 0.91
N ALA A 64 -2.65 -0.50 1.71
CA ALA A 64 -3.39 -1.67 1.26
C ALA A 64 -4.77 -1.29 0.69
N THR A 65 -5.53 -0.47 1.42
CA THR A 65 -6.84 0.04 0.94
C THR A 65 -6.70 0.87 -0.34
N THR A 66 -5.66 1.69 -0.46
CA THR A 66 -5.42 2.48 -1.68
C THR A 66 -5.15 1.57 -2.87
N MET A 67 -4.39 0.49 -2.69
CA MET A 67 -4.13 -0.48 -3.76
C MET A 67 -5.38 -1.26 -4.16
N GLU A 68 -6.22 -1.65 -3.19
CA GLU A 68 -7.52 -2.28 -3.46
C GLU A 68 -8.42 -1.37 -4.31
N HIS A 69 -8.51 -0.08 -3.96
CA HIS A 69 -9.25 0.90 -4.74
C HIS A 69 -8.67 1.10 -6.14
N LEU A 70 -7.34 1.18 -6.27
CA LEU A 70 -6.68 1.33 -7.56
C LEU A 70 -6.97 0.14 -8.48
N HIS A 71 -6.90 -1.09 -7.95
CA HIS A 71 -7.25 -2.30 -8.69
C HIS A 71 -8.72 -2.32 -9.09
N SER A 72 -9.63 -1.97 -8.18
CA SER A 72 -11.08 -1.92 -8.47
C SER A 72 -11.37 -0.94 -9.60
N VAL A 73 -10.87 0.30 -9.50
CA VAL A 73 -11.11 1.34 -10.50
C VAL A 73 -10.53 0.92 -11.86
N ALA A 74 -9.33 0.34 -11.89
CA ALA A 74 -8.73 -0.11 -13.14
C ALA A 74 -9.51 -1.26 -13.79
N SER A 75 -10.09 -2.16 -12.98
CA SER A 75 -11.00 -3.22 -13.44
C SER A 75 -12.31 -2.65 -13.98
N ASP A 76 -12.91 -1.68 -13.29
CA ASP A 76 -14.16 -1.04 -13.74
C ASP A 76 -13.97 -0.34 -15.10
N PHE A 77 -12.83 0.35 -15.28
CA PHE A 77 -12.49 0.96 -16.57
C PHE A 77 -12.30 -0.08 -17.69
N GLU A 78 -11.72 -1.25 -17.39
CA GLU A 78 -11.57 -2.33 -18.37
C GLU A 78 -12.93 -2.88 -18.81
N VAL A 79 -13.87 -3.06 -17.87
CA VAL A 79 -15.24 -3.50 -18.18
C VAL A 79 -15.94 -2.50 -19.10
N VAL A 80 -15.88 -1.21 -18.79
CA VAL A 80 -16.50 -0.15 -19.61
C VAL A 80 -15.88 -0.10 -21.01
N ASP A 81 -14.56 -0.24 -21.13
CA ASP A 81 -13.88 -0.26 -22.44
C ASP A 81 -14.33 -1.47 -23.28
N GLN A 82 -14.48 -2.65 -22.67
CA GLN A 82 -14.97 -3.85 -23.35
C GLN A 82 -16.44 -3.71 -23.80
N GLU A 83 -17.31 -3.17 -22.95
CA GLU A 83 -18.72 -2.92 -23.30
C GLU A 83 -18.84 -1.92 -24.45
N GLY A 84 -18.09 -0.82 -24.40
CA GLY A 84 -18.04 0.18 -25.47
C GLY A 84 -17.52 -0.40 -26.78
N ALA A 85 -16.45 -1.20 -26.73
CA ALA A 85 -15.89 -1.86 -27.91
C ALA A 85 -16.85 -2.89 -28.54
N GLN A 86 -17.64 -3.60 -27.72
CA GLN A 86 -18.69 -4.50 -28.21
C GLN A 86 -19.84 -3.74 -28.87
N ALA A 87 -20.28 -2.62 -28.27
CA ALA A 87 -21.35 -1.79 -28.83
C ALA A 87 -20.99 -1.24 -30.21
N ILE A 88 -19.74 -0.81 -30.42
CA ILE A 88 -19.27 -0.28 -31.71
C ILE A 88 -19.08 -1.37 -32.78
N LYS A 89 -18.75 -2.62 -32.39
CA LYS A 89 -18.61 -3.75 -33.33
C LYS A 89 -19.93 -4.40 -33.74
N GLY A 90 -21.03 -4.05 -33.07
CA GLY A 90 -22.38 -4.56 -33.35
C GLY A 90 -23.20 -3.73 -34.34
N GLU A 91 -22.65 -2.60 -34.83
CA GLU A 91 -23.17 -1.79 -35.94
C GLU A 91 -22.44 -2.10 -37.26
#